data_AF-A0A2R6GEV8-F1
#
_entry.id   AF-A0A2R6GEV8-F1
#
_cell.length_a   1.000
_cell.length_b   1.000
_cell.length_c   1.000
_cell.angle_alpha   90.00
_cell.angle_beta   90.00
_cell.angle_gamma   90.00
#
_symmetry.space_group_name_H-M   'P 1'
#
loop_
_entity.id
_entity.type
_entity.pdbx_description
1 polymer ?
#
loop_
_entity_poly.entity_id
_entity_poly.type
_entity_poly.pdbx_seq_one_letter_code
_entity_poly.pdbx_strand_id
1 'polypeptide(L)'
;MLDGTPFGKEPIDASEFVDTADSPESLVDMRHTHLPKLEGKGFIRWNQNTDYVSQGPQFGEIEPLLTMLYESRDELPEEWL
;
A
#
# COMPACT_ATOMS: atom_id res chain seq x y z
N MET A 1 -16.99 -6.06 -16.54
CA MET A 1 -15.65 -6.60 -16.82
C MET A 1 -14.68 -5.62 -16.19
N LEU A 2 -14.25 -5.92 -14.97
CA LEU A 2 -13.24 -5.13 -14.28
C LEU A 2 -11.90 -5.68 -14.78
N ASP A 3 -11.12 -4.82 -15.42
CA ASP A 3 -9.80 -5.12 -15.94
C ASP A 3 -8.90 -5.53 -14.77
N GLY A 4 -8.55 -6.81 -14.76
CA GLY A 4 -7.52 -7.34 -13.88
C GLY A 4 -6.17 -6.79 -14.29
N THR A 5 -5.86 -5.58 -13.83
CA THR A 5 -4.46 -5.19 -13.66
C THR A 5 -4.03 -5.76 -12.32
N PRO A 6 -3.37 -6.94 -12.28
CA PRO A 6 -2.67 -7.36 -11.08
C PRO A 6 -1.63 -6.26 -10.82
N PHE A 7 -1.20 -6.01 -9.58
CA PHE A 7 -0.13 -5.04 -9.26
C PHE A 7 1.25 -5.48 -9.81
N GLY A 8 1.32 -5.77 -11.11
CA GLY A 8 2.48 -6.20 -11.85
C GLY A 8 3.30 -4.98 -12.22
N LYS A 9 4.28 -4.68 -11.35
CA LYS A 9 5.49 -3.90 -11.66
C LYS A 9 5.29 -2.41 -12.00
N GLU A 10 4.07 -1.92 -12.15
CA GLU A 10 3.83 -0.50 -12.38
C GLU A 10 3.83 0.27 -11.05
N PRO A 11 4.55 1.40 -10.98
CA PRO A 11 4.57 2.23 -9.79
C PRO A 11 3.19 2.87 -9.56
N ILE A 12 2.73 2.86 -8.31
CA ILE A 12 1.43 3.40 -7.90
C ILE A 12 1.59 4.80 -7.30
N ASP A 13 0.62 5.67 -7.53
CA ASP A 13 0.55 6.98 -6.88
C ASP A 13 0.05 6.79 -5.44
N ALA A 14 0.89 7.13 -4.46
CA ALA A 14 0.56 6.95 -3.05
C ALA A 14 -0.49 7.96 -2.55
N SER A 15 -0.72 9.06 -3.27
CA SER A 15 -1.67 10.10 -2.86
C SER A 15 -3.14 9.70 -3.05
N GLU A 16 -3.41 8.66 -3.86
CA GLU A 16 -4.77 8.13 -4.06
C GLU A 16 -5.25 7.23 -2.90
N PHE A 17 -4.35 6.74 -2.05
CA PHE A 17 -4.67 5.87 -0.93
C PHE A 17 -4.82 6.67 0.36
N VAL A 18 -5.96 7.33 0.52
CA VAL A 18 -6.33 8.03 1.76
C VAL A 18 -7.11 7.04 2.64
N ASP A 19 -6.53 6.67 3.78
CA ASP A 19 -7.17 5.76 4.74
C ASP A 19 -8.49 6.37 5.25
N THR A 20 -9.61 5.67 5.03
CA THR A 20 -10.96 6.18 5.42
C THR A 20 -11.26 5.94 6.90
N ALA A 21 -10.36 5.28 7.63
CA ALA A 21 -10.49 5.02 9.07
C ALA A 21 -10.14 6.25 9.95
N ASP A 22 -9.59 7.33 9.38
CA ASP A 22 -9.27 8.54 10.14
C ASP A 22 -10.35 9.62 9.93
N SER A 23 -10.90 10.13 11.03
CA SER A 23 -12.04 11.06 11.04
C SER A 23 -11.76 12.36 10.25
N PRO A 24 -12.80 13.01 9.68
CA PRO A 24 -12.65 14.14 8.74
C PRO A 24 -12.02 15.43 9.30
N GLU A 25 -11.61 15.44 10.58
CA GLU A 25 -10.88 16.56 11.20
C GLU A 25 -9.35 16.46 11.04
N SER A 26 -8.85 15.37 10.45
CA SER A 26 -7.41 15.06 10.33
C SER A 26 -6.82 15.39 8.95
N LEU A 27 -7.30 16.47 8.30
CA LEU A 27 -6.71 17.01 7.06
C LEU A 27 -5.43 17.82 7.33
N VAL A 28 -4.75 17.57 8.44
CA VAL A 28 -3.42 18.12 8.73
C VAL A 28 -2.41 17.16 8.12
N ASP A 29 -2.05 17.42 6.86
CA ASP A 29 -0.83 16.98 6.19
C ASP A 29 -0.36 15.58 6.67
N MET A 30 -1.06 14.52 6.22
CA MET A 30 -0.65 13.12 6.43
C MET A 30 0.71 12.91 5.76
N ARG A 31 1.79 13.35 6.41
CA ARG A 31 3.15 12.96 6.04
C ARG A 31 3.19 11.46 6.21
N HIS A 32 3.24 10.75 5.09
CA HIS A 32 3.19 9.29 5.03
C HIS A 32 4.03 8.66 6.16
N THR A 33 3.36 8.18 7.21
CA THR A 33 4.04 7.66 8.41
C THR A 33 4.46 6.19 8.21
N HIS A 34 3.84 5.53 7.24
CA HIS A 34 4.02 4.10 6.98
C HIS A 34 4.97 3.83 5.81
N LEU A 35 4.96 4.66 4.76
CA LEU A 35 5.87 4.50 3.61
C LEU A 35 7.36 4.52 4.00
N PRO A 36 7.85 5.45 4.85
CA PRO A 36 9.24 5.41 5.33
C PRO A 36 9.59 4.12 6.07
N LYS A 37 8.64 3.55 6.82
CA LYS A 37 8.86 2.32 7.59
C LYS A 37 8.95 1.10 6.68
N LEU A 38 8.14 1.05 5.63
CA LEU A 38 8.15 -0.02 4.64
C LEU A 38 9.39 0.07 3.74
N GLU A 39 9.77 1.28 3.33
CA GLU A 39 11.01 1.51 2.59
C GLU A 39 12.25 1.15 3.42
N GLY A 40 12.29 1.55 4.70
CA GLY A 40 13.38 1.20 5.61
C GLY A 40 13.55 -0.30 5.85
N LYS A 41 12.52 -1.11 5.60
CA LYS A 41 12.56 -2.58 5.61
C LYS A 41 12.83 -3.19 4.23
N GLY A 42 13.04 -2.38 3.20
CA GLY A 42 13.32 -2.82 1.83
C GLY A 42 12.12 -3.42 1.10
N PHE A 43 10.91 -3.33 1.65
CA PHE A 43 9.71 -3.90 1.02
C PHE A 43 9.21 -3.06 -0.14
N ILE A 44 9.37 -1.74 -0.07
CA ILE A 44 9.01 -0.80 -1.14
C ILE A 44 10.18 0.12 -1.49
N ARG A 45 10.08 0.81 -2.61
CA ARG A 45 10.82 2.04 -2.92
C ARG A 45 9.82 3.17 -3.06
N TRP A 46 10.04 4.28 -2.39
CA TRP A 46 9.14 5.42 -2.44
C TRP A 46 9.88 6.66 -2.93
N ASN A 47 9.37 7.26 -4.01
CA ASN A 47 9.89 8.52 -4.51
C ASN A 47 9.07 9.68 -3.94
N GLN A 48 9.60 10.34 -2.91
CA GLN A 48 8.94 11.47 -2.24
C GLN A 48 8.76 12.71 -3.13
N ASN A 49 9.49 12.81 -4.25
CA ASN A 49 9.36 13.94 -5.16
C ASN A 49 8.16 13.78 -6.10
N THR A 50 7.76 12.54 -6.36
CA THR A 50 6.70 12.20 -7.33
C THR A 50 5.56 11.42 -6.68
N ASP A 51 5.65 11.15 -5.38
CA ASP A 51 4.78 10.29 -4.58
C ASP A 51 4.48 8.89 -5.16
N TYR A 52 5.39 8.37 -5.98
CA TYR A 52 5.26 7.03 -6.56
C TYR A 52 5.90 5.97 -5.66
N VAL A 53 5.21 4.84 -5.51
CA VAL A 53 5.66 3.66 -4.77
C VAL A 53 5.85 2.49 -5.72
N SER A 54 6.95 1.76 -5.56
CA SER A 54 7.27 0.56 -6.34
C SER A 54 7.82 -0.55 -5.44
N GLN A 55 7.93 -1.77 -5.97
CA GLN A 55 8.44 -2.92 -5.21
C GLN A 55 9.91 -2.72 -4.81
N GLY A 56 10.20 -2.98 -3.54
CA GLY A 56 11.54 -2.98 -2.98
C GLY A 56 12.26 -4.31 -3.16
N PRO A 57 13.57 -4.36 -2.90
CA PRO A 57 14.37 -5.57 -3.06
C PRO A 57 13.92 -6.74 -2.15
N GLN A 58 13.27 -6.47 -1.02
CA GLN A 58 12.75 -7.48 -0.09
C GLN A 58 11.25 -7.76 -0.27
N PHE A 59 10.61 -7.21 -1.31
CA PHE A 59 9.17 -7.38 -1.52
C PHE A 59 8.74 -8.85 -1.58
N GLY A 60 9.56 -9.71 -2.19
CA GLY A 60 9.27 -11.14 -2.32
C GLY A 60 9.13 -11.88 -0.98
N GLU A 61 9.63 -11.33 0.13
CA GLU A 61 9.44 -11.93 1.46
C GLU A 61 8.00 -11.77 1.97
N ILE A 62 7.32 -10.70 1.59
CA ILE A 62 5.95 -10.40 2.03
C ILE A 62 4.90 -10.67 0.96
N GLU A 63 5.31 -10.77 -0.31
CA GLU A 63 4.44 -11.02 -1.46
C GLU A 63 3.46 -12.21 -1.24
N PRO A 64 3.87 -13.37 -0.71
CA PRO A 64 2.93 -14.49 -0.51
C PRO A 64 1.82 -14.14 0.49
N LEU A 65 2.16 -13.43 1.57
CA LEU A 65 1.18 -13.00 2.57
C LEU A 65 0.23 -11.96 1.99
N LEU A 66 0.76 -10.98 1.25
CA LEU A 66 -0.05 -9.95 0.60
C LEU A 66 -0.98 -10.55 -0.46
N THR A 67 -0.51 -11.57 -1.18
CA THR A 67 -1.30 -12.28 -2.18
C THR A 67 -2.46 -13.01 -1.53
N MET A 68 -2.20 -13.76 -0.45
CA MET A 68 -3.23 -14.44 0.32
C MET A 68 -4.27 -13.47 0.89
N LEU A 69 -3.84 -12.34 1.48
CA LEU A 69 -4.75 -11.31 2.00
C LEU A 69 -5.62 -10.70 0.90
N TYR A 70 -5.06 -10.51 -0.29
CA TYR A 70 -5.78 -9.97 -1.44
C TYR A 70 -6.80 -10.98 -1.99
N GLU A 71 -6.42 -12.25 -2.11
CA GLU A 71 -7.31 -13.32 -2.57
C GLU A 71 -8.46 -13.58 -1.60
N SER A 72 -8.23 -13.42 -0.30
CA SER A 72 -9.24 -13.59 0.75
C SER A 72 -9.88 -12.29 1.20
N ARG A 73 -9.77 -11.19 0.43
CA ARG A 73 -10.19 -9.85 0.84
C ARG A 73 -11.66 -9.77 1.28
N ASP A 74 -12.53 -10.50 0.59
CA ASP A 74 -13.98 -10.56 0.88
C ASP A 74 -14.31 -11.42 2.11
N GLU A 75 -13.34 -12.18 2.63
CA GLU A 75 -13.47 -13.08 3.78
C GLU A 75 -12.61 -12.61 4.97
N LEU A 76 -11.97 -11.43 4.87
CA LEU A 76 -11.18 -10.91 5.97
C LEU A 76 -12.07 -10.58 7.17
N PRO A 77 -11.59 -10.84 8.41
CA PRO A 77 -12.30 -10.42 9.61
C PRO A 77 -12.58 -8.93 9.59
N GLU A 78 -13.80 -8.51 9.97
CA GLU A 78 -14.16 -7.08 10.08
C GLU A 78 -13.21 -6.34 11.05
N GLU A 79 -12.63 -7.04 12.03
CA GLU A 79 -11.65 -6.51 12.99
C GLU A 79 -10.32 -6.05 12.34
N TRP A 80 -10.10 -6.35 11.06
CA TRP A 80 -8.90 -5.96 10.31
C TRP A 80 -9.15 -4.82 9.32
N LEU A 81 -10.41 -4.37 9.18
CA LEU A 81 -10.84 -3.30 8.29
C LEU A 81 -10.87 -1.95 9.01
#